data_AF-A0A4Z0NZK5-F1
#
_entry.id   AF-A0A4Z0NZK5-F1
#
_cell.length_a   1.000
_cell.length_b   1.000
_cell.length_c   1.000
_cell.angle_alpha   90.00
_cell.angle_beta   90.00
_cell.angle_gamma   90.00
#
_symmetry.space_group_name_H-M   'P 1'
#
loop_
_entity.id
_entity.type
_entity.pdbx_description
1 polymer ?
#
loop_
_entity_poly.entity_id
_entity_poly.type
_entity_poly.pdbx_seq_one_letter_code
_entity_poly.pdbx_strand_id
1 'polypeptide(L)'
;MPNFALSAELRQNFAPSTKSAMRQEGRVILESLNRYGVQNVRAFSELQAVSPTVRQLVTNPNVELAMLFIDITSFSTKTATMSAAQIATILDAYYAQVLPIIYEFDGEVEKIIGDGIIAVFGKPFTPGHSAYQWLQAAEQCAGKIGRARHSSPYSVKIALHYGKLLYYHNSKTTVDEFYAIGQPMTELFRLEGEGVDKEISYYVNGGYDLHRRAGLSVLDRWWLARAPRPVQLKGVAFTQVIDLY
;
A
#
# COMPACT_ATOMS: atom_id res chain seq x y z
N MET A 1 -6.52 5.41 3.93
CA MET A 1 -7.86 4.83 3.84
C MET A 1 -8.12 4.90 2.35
N PRO A 2 -8.76 3.96 1.65
CA PRO A 2 -9.06 4.19 0.26
C PRO A 2 -10.24 5.16 0.27
N ASN A 3 -9.92 6.40 0.63
CA ASN A 3 -10.67 7.58 0.31
C ASN A 3 -10.66 7.57 -1.22
N PHE A 4 -11.79 7.20 -1.82
CA PHE A 4 -11.84 7.06 -3.27
C PHE A 4 -11.57 8.37 -3.98
N ALA A 5 -11.82 9.53 -3.35
CA ALA A 5 -11.41 10.81 -3.90
C ALA A 5 -9.88 10.89 -3.99
N LEU A 6 -9.18 10.63 -2.88
CA LEU A 6 -7.72 10.61 -2.86
C LEU A 6 -7.16 9.55 -3.81
N SER A 7 -7.61 8.30 -3.71
CA SER A 7 -7.16 7.22 -4.60
C SER A 7 -7.39 7.58 -6.07
N ALA A 8 -8.54 8.16 -6.42
CA ALA A 8 -8.82 8.59 -7.78
C ALA A 8 -7.93 9.74 -8.26
N GLU A 9 -7.66 10.74 -7.42
CA GLU A 9 -6.70 11.81 -7.71
C GLU A 9 -5.28 11.25 -7.92
N LEU A 10 -4.85 10.34 -7.04
CA LEU A 10 -3.54 9.71 -7.15
C LEU A 10 -3.42 8.87 -8.44
N ARG A 11 -4.48 8.14 -8.82
CA ARG A 11 -4.54 7.43 -10.11
C ARG A 11 -4.41 8.38 -11.29
N GLN A 12 -5.11 9.52 -11.28
CA GLN A 12 -4.99 10.53 -12.35
C GLN A 12 -3.58 11.10 -12.45
N ASN A 13 -2.95 11.37 -11.31
CA ASN A 13 -1.70 12.12 -11.27
C ASN A 13 -0.47 11.22 -11.45
N PHE A 14 -0.51 9.97 -10.96
CA PHE A 14 0.68 9.13 -10.85
C PHE A 14 0.60 7.80 -11.60
N ALA A 15 -0.60 7.29 -11.93
CA ALA A 15 -0.66 6.03 -12.70
C ALA A 15 -0.14 6.25 -14.13
N PRO A 16 0.75 5.38 -14.65
CA PRO A 16 1.30 5.56 -15.99
C PRO A 16 0.20 5.47 -17.05
N SER A 17 0.41 6.10 -18.21
CA SER A 17 -0.58 6.14 -19.31
C SER A 17 -0.99 4.74 -19.81
N THR A 18 -0.11 3.74 -19.65
CA THR A 18 -0.37 2.34 -19.96
C THR A 18 -1.44 1.70 -19.06
N LYS A 19 -1.69 2.25 -17.87
CA LYS A 19 -2.73 1.81 -16.92
C LYS A 19 -4.05 2.56 -17.17
N SER A 20 -4.48 2.58 -18.43
CA SER A 20 -5.63 3.38 -18.90
C SER A 20 -6.94 3.04 -18.17
N ALA A 21 -7.18 1.77 -17.84
CA ALA A 21 -8.38 1.35 -17.10
C ALA A 21 -8.43 1.92 -15.67
N MET A 22 -7.31 1.89 -14.95
CA MET A 22 -7.19 2.45 -13.60
C MET A 22 -7.39 3.97 -13.61
N ARG A 23 -6.77 4.66 -14.57
CA ARG A 23 -7.02 6.10 -14.81
C ARG A 23 -8.47 6.36 -15.19
N GLN A 24 -9.08 5.54 -16.04
CA GLN A 24 -10.48 5.71 -16.43
C GLN A 24 -11.41 5.63 -15.23
N GLU A 25 -11.25 4.61 -14.37
CA GLU A 25 -12.06 4.47 -13.17
C GLU A 25 -11.87 5.65 -12.22
N GLY A 26 -10.63 6.10 -11.99
CA GLY A 26 -10.37 7.28 -11.17
C GLY A 26 -11.08 8.53 -11.69
N ARG A 27 -11.06 8.78 -13.00
CA ARG A 27 -11.77 9.93 -13.59
C ARG A 27 -13.27 9.87 -13.32
N VAL A 28 -13.88 8.70 -13.52
CA VAL A 28 -15.31 8.51 -13.31
C VAL A 28 -15.71 8.68 -11.84
N ILE A 29 -14.87 8.21 -10.90
CA ILE A 29 -15.05 8.45 -9.47
C ILE A 29 -15.04 9.95 -9.16
N LEU A 30 -14.06 10.71 -9.67
CA LEU A 30 -13.96 12.15 -9.43
C LEU A 30 -15.13 12.93 -10.05
N GLU A 31 -15.54 12.59 -11.27
CA GLU A 31 -16.70 13.19 -11.93
C GLU A 31 -18.00 12.96 -11.12
N SER A 32 -18.16 11.77 -10.55
CA SER A 32 -19.31 11.45 -9.68
C SER A 32 -19.27 12.25 -8.38
N LEU A 33 -18.13 12.25 -7.68
CA LEU A 33 -17.94 12.98 -6.43
C LEU A 33 -18.14 14.50 -6.61
N ASN A 34 -17.63 15.08 -7.70
CA ASN A 34 -17.80 16.50 -8.01
C ASN A 34 -19.26 16.85 -8.34
N ARG A 35 -20.01 15.94 -8.97
CA ARG A 35 -21.41 16.18 -9.36
C ARG A 35 -22.36 16.18 -8.16
N TYR A 36 -22.16 15.26 -7.21
CA TYR A 36 -23.12 15.05 -6.11
C TYR A 36 -22.64 15.60 -4.76
N GLY A 37 -21.35 15.93 -4.63
CA GLY A 37 -20.69 16.31 -3.39
C GLY A 37 -20.27 15.11 -2.55
N VAL A 38 -19.11 15.21 -1.89
CA VAL A 38 -18.44 14.13 -1.12
C VAL A 38 -19.28 13.63 0.08
N GLN A 39 -20.29 14.38 0.52
CA GLN A 39 -21.11 14.07 1.70
C GLN A 39 -22.55 13.67 1.38
N ASN A 40 -22.84 13.31 0.12
CA ASN A 40 -24.20 13.03 -0.33
C ASN A 40 -24.43 11.52 -0.45
N VAL A 41 -25.45 10.98 0.23
CA VAL A 41 -25.84 9.56 0.13
C VAL A 41 -26.05 9.09 -1.32
N ARG A 42 -26.44 10.00 -2.22
CA ARG A 42 -26.54 9.70 -3.67
C ARG A 42 -25.18 9.48 -4.34
N ALA A 43 -24.12 10.11 -3.84
CA ALA A 43 -22.77 9.91 -4.34
C ALA A 43 -22.33 8.46 -4.13
N PHE A 44 -22.58 7.88 -2.95
CA PHE A 44 -22.22 6.47 -2.70
C PHE A 44 -22.94 5.47 -3.62
N SER A 45 -24.26 5.63 -3.80
CA SER A 45 -25.02 4.77 -4.71
C SER A 45 -24.53 4.88 -6.14
N GLU A 46 -24.16 6.09 -6.55
CA GLU A 46 -23.60 6.33 -7.89
C GLU A 46 -22.19 5.71 -8.00
N LEU A 47 -21.34 5.86 -6.98
CA LEU A 47 -20.02 5.24 -6.93
C LEU A 47 -20.09 3.72 -7.09
N GLN A 48 -21.04 3.06 -6.43
CA GLN A 48 -21.28 1.62 -6.65
C GLN A 48 -21.71 1.31 -8.09
N ALA A 49 -22.49 2.19 -8.72
CA ALA A 49 -22.94 2.03 -10.10
C ALA A 49 -21.80 2.22 -11.11
N VAL A 50 -20.84 3.11 -10.84
CA VAL A 50 -19.82 3.51 -11.82
C VAL A 50 -18.42 2.93 -11.56
N SER A 51 -18.12 2.48 -10.34
CA SER A 51 -16.84 1.85 -9.99
C SER A 51 -17.02 0.35 -9.69
N PRO A 52 -16.45 -0.53 -10.53
CA PRO A 52 -16.36 -1.96 -10.23
C PRO A 52 -15.65 -2.23 -8.89
N THR A 53 -14.63 -1.44 -8.55
CA THR A 53 -13.90 -1.57 -7.28
C THR A 53 -14.83 -1.32 -6.09
N VAL A 54 -15.56 -0.19 -6.08
CA VAL A 54 -16.50 0.15 -5.00
C VAL A 54 -17.58 -0.93 -4.88
N ARG A 55 -18.15 -1.37 -6.01
CA ARG A 55 -19.17 -2.42 -6.04
C ARG A 55 -18.67 -3.73 -5.44
N GLN A 56 -17.45 -4.13 -5.78
CA GLN A 56 -16.85 -5.34 -5.23
C GLN A 56 -16.65 -5.23 -3.72
N LEU A 57 -16.19 -4.08 -3.22
CA LEU A 57 -16.00 -3.88 -1.78
C LEU A 57 -17.32 -3.90 -1.00
N VAL A 58 -18.42 -3.41 -1.59
CA VAL A 58 -19.75 -3.51 -0.98
C VAL A 58 -20.27 -4.95 -0.98
N THR A 59 -20.12 -5.66 -2.10
CA THR A 59 -20.73 -7.00 -2.28
C THR A 59 -19.90 -8.13 -1.65
N ASN A 60 -18.58 -8.01 -1.66
CA ASN A 60 -17.66 -8.94 -1.03
C ASN A 60 -16.52 -8.17 -0.32
N PRO A 61 -16.76 -7.72 0.92
CA PRO A 61 -15.80 -6.91 1.67
C PRO A 61 -14.61 -7.72 2.21
N ASN A 62 -14.69 -9.06 2.20
CA ASN A 62 -13.58 -9.92 2.60
C ASN A 62 -12.61 -10.05 1.43
N VAL A 63 -11.41 -9.53 1.61
CA VAL A 63 -10.37 -9.49 0.59
C VAL A 63 -9.11 -10.15 1.09
N GLU A 64 -8.23 -10.50 0.16
CA GLU A 64 -6.92 -11.05 0.43
C GLU A 64 -5.91 -10.22 -0.36
N LEU A 65 -4.96 -9.61 0.34
CA LEU A 65 -4.05 -8.62 -0.22
C LEU A 65 -2.60 -8.94 0.17
N ALA A 66 -1.68 -8.74 -0.76
CA ALA A 66 -0.31 -8.40 -0.42
C ALA A 66 -0.25 -6.90 -0.11
N MET A 67 0.48 -6.52 0.92
CA MET A 67 0.51 -5.16 1.43
C MET A 67 1.96 -4.73 1.65
N LEU A 68 2.25 -3.50 1.28
CA LEU A 68 3.50 -2.82 1.59
C LEU A 68 3.22 -1.68 2.56
N PHE A 69 4.06 -1.53 3.56
CA PHE A 69 4.22 -0.28 4.29
C PHE A 69 5.59 0.29 3.94
N ILE A 70 5.61 1.45 3.29
CA ILE A 70 6.83 2.13 2.85
C ILE A 70 6.97 3.41 3.68
N ASP A 71 8.06 3.55 4.41
CA ASP A 71 8.27 4.68 5.33
C ASP A 71 9.68 5.26 5.19
N ILE A 72 9.84 6.57 5.39
CA ILE A 72 11.17 7.19 5.31
C ILE A 72 11.90 6.94 6.63
N THR A 73 13.06 6.30 6.56
CA THR A 73 13.81 5.95 7.76
C THR A 73 14.27 7.21 8.51
N SER A 74 13.92 7.27 9.80
CA SER A 74 14.24 8.36 10.72
C SER A 74 13.73 9.74 10.28
N PHE A 75 12.57 9.79 9.60
CA PHE A 75 12.03 11.03 9.05
C PHE A 75 11.88 12.15 10.09
N SER A 76 11.26 11.88 11.24
CA SER A 76 11.07 12.89 12.30
C SER A 76 12.40 13.46 12.80
N THR A 77 13.44 12.63 12.92
CA THR A 77 14.78 13.09 13.30
C THR A 77 15.41 13.95 12.20
N LYS A 78 15.28 13.53 10.93
CA LYS A 78 15.82 14.25 9.76
C LYS A 78 15.13 15.61 9.53
N THR A 79 13.89 15.77 9.96
CA THR A 79 13.08 16.98 9.72
C THR A 79 12.86 17.84 10.97
N ALA A 80 13.40 17.46 12.13
CA ALA A 80 13.14 18.11 13.42
C ALA A 80 13.40 19.63 13.45
N THR A 81 14.36 20.12 12.67
CA THR A 81 14.75 21.53 12.60
C THR A 81 14.35 22.21 11.30
N MET A 82 13.61 21.53 10.43
CA MET A 82 13.21 22.02 9.12
C MET A 82 11.90 22.81 9.21
N SER A 83 11.76 23.81 8.34
CA SER A 83 10.49 24.52 8.16
C SER A 83 9.44 23.65 7.44
N ALA A 84 8.17 23.97 7.61
CA ALA A 84 7.06 23.26 6.95
C ALA A 84 7.21 23.22 5.41
N ALA A 85 7.69 24.31 4.80
CA ALA A 85 7.90 24.39 3.35
C ALA A 85 9.03 23.45 2.86
N GLN A 86 10.10 23.30 3.65
CA GLN A 86 11.17 22.35 3.35
C GLN A 86 10.67 20.91 3.47
N ILE A 87 9.91 20.60 4.52
CA ILE A 87 9.29 19.28 4.72
C ILE A 87 8.35 18.95 3.56
N ALA A 88 7.49 19.88 3.16
CA ALA A 88 6.59 19.69 2.01
C ALA A 88 7.38 19.39 0.72
N THR A 89 8.45 20.14 0.43
CA THR A 89 9.28 19.92 -0.75
C THR A 89 9.90 18.51 -0.77
N ILE A 90 10.35 18.02 0.39
CA ILE A 90 10.91 16.67 0.55
C ILE A 90 9.84 15.61 0.30
N LEU A 91 8.64 15.79 0.88
CA LEU A 91 7.53 14.86 0.73
C LEU A 91 7.01 14.84 -0.71
N ASP A 92 6.88 15.99 -1.37
CA ASP A 92 6.47 16.09 -2.77
C ASP A 92 7.44 15.33 -3.68
N ALA A 93 8.75 15.51 -3.48
CA ALA A 93 9.77 14.78 -4.23
C ALA A 93 9.75 13.27 -3.94
N TYR A 94 9.49 12.88 -2.70
CA TYR A 94 9.33 11.48 -2.29
C TYR A 94 8.11 10.83 -2.97
N TYR A 95 6.94 11.47 -2.90
CA TYR A 95 5.72 11.00 -3.53
C TYR A 95 5.82 10.93 -5.05
N ALA A 96 6.43 11.95 -5.68
CA ALA A 96 6.67 11.97 -7.12
C ALA A 96 7.54 10.80 -7.61
N GLN A 97 8.38 10.22 -6.74
CA GLN A 97 9.19 9.06 -7.08
C GLN A 97 8.52 7.73 -6.73
N VAL A 98 7.86 7.63 -5.57
CA VAL A 98 7.33 6.35 -5.05
C VAL A 98 5.96 6.00 -5.62
N LEU A 99 5.04 6.96 -5.73
CA LEU A 99 3.67 6.70 -6.16
C LEU A 99 3.59 6.13 -7.59
N PRO A 100 4.34 6.65 -8.59
CA PRO A 100 4.34 6.05 -9.93
C PRO A 100 4.79 4.59 -9.94
N ILE A 101 5.75 4.22 -9.09
CA ILE A 101 6.26 2.84 -9.00
C ILE A 101 5.17 1.91 -8.45
N ILE A 102 4.38 2.36 -7.47
CA ILE A 102 3.26 1.57 -6.94
C ILE A 102 2.27 1.23 -8.06
N TYR A 103 1.86 2.24 -8.83
CA TYR A 103 0.89 2.04 -9.91
C TYR A 103 1.46 1.32 -11.14
N GLU A 104 2.76 1.39 -11.39
CA GLU A 104 3.44 0.61 -12.44
C GLU A 104 3.23 -0.90 -12.24
N PHE A 105 3.29 -1.36 -10.98
CA PHE A 105 3.07 -2.75 -10.59
C PHE A 105 1.63 -3.06 -10.19
N ASP A 106 0.66 -2.27 -10.68
CA ASP A 106 -0.78 -2.46 -10.42
C ASP A 106 -1.17 -2.38 -8.93
N GLY A 107 -0.33 -1.78 -8.09
CA GLY A 107 -0.66 -1.50 -6.70
C GLY A 107 -1.67 -0.37 -6.59
N GLU A 108 -2.44 -0.37 -5.50
CA GLU A 108 -3.29 0.74 -5.11
C GLU A 108 -2.75 1.39 -3.83
N VAL A 109 -2.80 2.73 -3.76
CA VAL A 109 -2.47 3.46 -2.54
C VAL A 109 -3.66 3.39 -1.59
N GLU A 110 -3.54 2.53 -0.60
CA GLU A 110 -4.56 2.33 0.42
C GLU A 110 -4.55 3.47 1.44
N LYS A 111 -3.39 4.00 1.83
CA LYS A 111 -3.31 5.11 2.79
C LYS A 111 -1.98 5.83 2.70
N ILE A 112 -2.00 7.13 2.96
CA ILE A 112 -0.81 7.92 3.27
C ILE A 112 -0.97 8.43 4.71
N ILE A 113 0.05 8.28 5.54
CA ILE A 113 0.08 8.72 6.95
C ILE A 113 1.44 9.37 7.24
N GLY A 114 1.50 10.70 7.27
CA GLY A 114 2.79 11.39 7.38
C GLY A 114 3.63 11.13 6.15
N ASP A 115 4.79 10.49 6.31
CA ASP A 115 5.69 9.97 5.26
C ASP A 115 5.46 8.49 4.92
N GLY A 116 4.61 7.80 5.68
CA GLY A 116 4.25 6.41 5.47
C GLY A 116 3.22 6.23 4.36
N ILE A 117 3.45 5.25 3.48
CA ILE A 117 2.53 4.85 2.41
C ILE A 117 2.18 3.39 2.59
N ILE A 118 0.88 3.09 2.66
CA ILE A 118 0.36 1.73 2.58
C ILE A 118 -0.10 1.49 1.14
N ALA A 119 0.55 0.54 0.48
CA ALA A 119 0.16 0.08 -0.86
C ALA A 119 -0.40 -1.34 -0.77
N VAL A 120 -1.44 -1.64 -1.55
CA VAL A 120 -2.10 -2.94 -1.55
C VAL A 120 -2.17 -3.53 -2.96
N PHE A 121 -2.02 -4.84 -3.02
CA PHE A 121 -2.02 -5.63 -4.24
C PHE A 121 -2.97 -6.80 -4.04
N GLY A 122 -4.09 -6.77 -4.76
CA GLY A 122 -5.08 -7.84 -4.72
C GLY A 122 -6.46 -7.39 -5.15
N LYS A 123 -7.48 -8.23 -4.90
CA LYS A 123 -8.87 -7.89 -5.23
C LYS A 123 -9.42 -6.85 -4.24
N PRO A 124 -10.18 -5.84 -4.71
CA PRO A 124 -10.69 -5.66 -6.07
C PRO A 124 -9.75 -4.99 -7.08
N PHE A 125 -8.65 -4.39 -6.62
CA PHE A 125 -7.83 -3.46 -7.40
C PHE A 125 -7.14 -4.10 -8.61
N THR A 126 -6.80 -5.39 -8.52
CA THR A 126 -6.20 -6.19 -9.60
C THR A 126 -7.05 -7.44 -9.90
N PRO A 127 -8.22 -7.27 -10.54
CA PRO A 127 -9.10 -8.38 -10.82
C PRO A 127 -8.44 -9.30 -11.87
N GLY A 128 -8.41 -10.61 -11.59
CA GLY A 128 -7.89 -11.63 -12.50
C GLY A 128 -6.49 -12.16 -12.15
N HIS A 129 -5.75 -11.48 -11.28
CA HIS A 129 -4.51 -12.02 -10.73
C HIS A 129 -4.79 -13.05 -9.62
N SER A 130 -3.90 -14.03 -9.52
CA SER A 130 -3.82 -14.98 -8.41
C SER A 130 -3.06 -14.39 -7.21
N ALA A 131 -3.19 -15.02 -6.04
CA ALA A 131 -2.41 -14.69 -4.84
C ALA A 131 -0.90 -14.58 -5.12
N TYR A 132 -0.36 -15.49 -5.94
CA TYR A 132 1.06 -15.47 -6.30
C TYR A 132 1.43 -14.26 -7.14
N GLN A 133 0.58 -13.87 -8.09
CA GLN A 133 0.83 -12.67 -8.91
C GLN A 133 0.73 -11.39 -8.09
N TRP A 134 -0.15 -11.33 -7.08
CA TRP A 134 -0.21 -10.19 -6.15
C TRP A 134 1.07 -10.06 -5.33
N LEU A 135 1.58 -11.19 -4.81
CA LEU A 135 2.82 -11.21 -4.05
C LEU A 135 4.03 -10.85 -4.93
N GLN A 136 4.11 -11.36 -6.15
CA GLN A 136 5.16 -10.99 -7.11
C GLN A 136 5.12 -9.50 -7.45
N ALA A 137 3.93 -8.94 -7.68
CA ALA A 137 3.79 -7.51 -7.96
C ALA A 137 4.21 -6.64 -6.76
N ALA A 138 3.77 -6.98 -5.56
CA ALA A 138 4.17 -6.30 -4.32
C ALA A 138 5.68 -6.39 -4.10
N GLU A 139 6.25 -7.57 -4.34
CA GLU A 139 7.68 -7.84 -4.19
C GLU A 139 8.51 -7.02 -5.19
N GLN A 140 8.15 -7.02 -6.47
CA GLN A 140 8.82 -6.21 -7.50
C GLN A 140 8.71 -4.71 -7.22
N CYS A 141 7.53 -4.27 -6.76
CA CYS A 141 7.31 -2.89 -6.34
C CYS A 141 8.24 -2.49 -5.19
N ALA A 142 8.28 -3.28 -4.12
CA ALA A 142 9.16 -3.06 -2.98
C ALA A 142 10.63 -3.01 -3.42
N GLY A 143 11.06 -3.98 -4.24
CA GLY A 143 12.43 -4.03 -4.76
C GLY A 143 12.80 -2.83 -5.64
N LYS A 144 11.88 -2.34 -6.47
CA LYS A 144 12.11 -1.16 -7.30
C LYS A 144 12.18 0.13 -6.46
N ILE A 145 11.27 0.30 -5.48
CA ILE A 145 11.26 1.43 -4.56
C ILE A 145 12.55 1.46 -3.73
N GLY A 146 12.91 0.33 -3.11
CA GLY A 146 14.12 0.19 -2.31
C GLY A 146 15.37 0.61 -3.07
N ARG A 147 15.54 0.12 -4.32
CA ARG A 147 16.66 0.53 -5.20
C ARG A 147 16.63 2.01 -5.57
N ALA A 148 15.46 2.53 -5.95
CA ALA A 148 15.31 3.93 -6.35
C ALA A 148 15.62 4.91 -5.20
N ARG A 149 15.46 4.47 -3.96
CA ARG A 149 15.69 5.26 -2.74
C ARG A 149 16.96 4.92 -1.98
N HIS A 150 17.70 3.89 -2.39
CA HIS A 150 18.84 3.35 -1.64
C HIS A 150 19.92 4.40 -1.31
N SER A 151 20.25 5.26 -2.29
CA SER A 151 21.25 6.33 -2.16
C SER A 151 20.66 7.68 -1.75
N SER A 152 19.36 7.76 -1.49
CA SER A 152 18.70 8.99 -1.06
C SER A 152 19.03 9.32 0.40
N PRO A 153 19.19 10.61 0.79
CA PRO A 153 19.21 11.00 2.20
C PRO A 153 17.90 10.66 2.93
N TYR A 154 16.82 10.46 2.19
CA TYR A 154 15.53 9.99 2.68
C TYR A 154 15.25 8.59 2.13
N SER A 155 16.17 7.66 2.39
CA SER A 155 16.01 6.23 2.18
C SER A 155 14.80 5.69 2.94
N VAL A 156 14.30 4.55 2.48
CA VAL A 156 13.08 3.95 3.02
C VAL A 156 13.36 2.62 3.70
N LYS A 157 12.49 2.25 4.62
CA LYS A 157 12.29 0.88 5.10
C LYS A 157 10.95 0.39 4.57
N ILE A 158 10.86 -0.90 4.22
CA ILE A 158 9.66 -1.47 3.62
C ILE A 158 9.23 -2.71 4.40
N ALA A 159 8.02 -2.72 4.95
CA ALA A 159 7.40 -3.92 5.48
C ALA A 159 6.52 -4.57 4.40
N LEU A 160 6.71 -5.86 4.14
CA LEU A 160 5.89 -6.63 3.22
C LEU A 160 5.13 -7.71 3.99
N HIS A 161 3.80 -7.67 3.88
CA HIS A 161 2.94 -8.67 4.50
C HIS A 161 1.83 -9.16 3.56
N TYR A 162 1.21 -10.28 3.90
CA TYR A 162 0.13 -10.88 3.12
C TYR A 162 -0.93 -11.48 4.04
N GLY A 163 -2.20 -11.21 3.75
CA GLY A 163 -3.27 -11.86 4.48
C GLY A 163 -4.67 -11.39 4.09
N LYS A 164 -5.64 -11.98 4.79
CA LYS A 164 -7.07 -11.70 4.62
C LYS A 164 -7.51 -10.58 5.54
N LEU A 165 -8.27 -9.63 4.99
CA LEU A 165 -8.80 -8.49 5.73
C LEU A 165 -10.23 -8.19 5.28
N LEU A 166 -10.92 -7.40 6.10
CA LEU A 166 -12.27 -6.92 5.85
C LEU A 166 -12.20 -5.44 5.50
N TYR A 167 -12.76 -5.04 4.37
CA TYR A 167 -13.06 -3.64 4.09
C TYR A 167 -14.44 -3.29 4.65
N TYR A 168 -14.46 -2.70 5.84
CA TYR A 168 -15.69 -2.27 6.49
C TYR A 168 -16.13 -0.90 5.97
N HIS A 169 -17.37 -0.78 5.50
CA HIS A 169 -17.99 0.51 5.19
C HIS A 169 -19.02 0.87 6.26
N ASN A 170 -18.88 2.06 6.85
CA ASN A 170 -19.86 2.60 7.77
C ASN A 170 -21.01 3.33 7.04
N SER A 171 -22.08 2.60 6.72
CA SER A 171 -23.24 3.17 6.04
C SER A 171 -24.09 4.14 6.88
N LYS A 172 -23.71 4.39 8.15
CA LYS A 172 -24.43 5.33 9.05
C LYS A 172 -23.77 6.71 9.10
N THR A 173 -22.61 6.89 8.49
CA THR A 173 -21.93 8.18 8.39
C THR A 173 -22.16 8.81 7.02
N THR A 174 -22.02 10.13 6.92
CA THR A 174 -21.99 10.85 5.65
C THR A 174 -20.65 10.75 4.93
N VAL A 175 -19.69 10.04 5.53
CA VAL A 175 -18.36 9.81 5.01
C VAL A 175 -18.35 8.46 4.29
N ASP A 176 -18.22 8.50 2.96
CA ASP A 176 -18.16 7.34 2.08
C ASP A 176 -16.73 6.74 2.06
N GLU A 177 -16.32 6.17 3.20
CA GLU A 177 -15.01 5.56 3.39
C GLU A 177 -15.08 4.08 3.74
N PHE A 178 -14.13 3.31 3.20
CA PHE A 178 -13.88 1.93 3.61
C PHE A 178 -12.69 1.87 4.55
N TYR A 179 -12.79 1.00 5.55
CA TYR A 179 -11.76 0.75 6.55
C TYR A 179 -11.23 -0.67 6.37
N ALA A 180 -9.98 -0.80 5.90
CA ALA A 180 -9.26 -2.07 5.95
C ALA A 180 -8.99 -2.44 7.42
N ILE A 181 -9.68 -3.48 7.90
CA ILE A 181 -9.57 -3.98 9.27
C ILE A 181 -9.26 -5.47 9.26
N GLY A 182 -8.42 -5.90 10.20
CA GLY A 182 -8.04 -7.30 10.35
C GLY A 182 -6.67 -7.44 11.00
N GLN A 183 -6.40 -8.65 11.47
CA GLN A 183 -5.12 -8.99 12.08
C GLN A 183 -3.92 -8.69 11.15
N PRO A 184 -3.96 -8.99 9.83
CA PRO A 184 -2.86 -8.65 8.93
C PRO A 184 -2.54 -7.15 8.85
N MET A 185 -3.54 -6.27 9.01
CA MET A 185 -3.28 -4.82 9.05
C MET A 185 -2.50 -4.45 10.31
N THR A 186 -2.92 -4.95 11.48
CA THR A 186 -2.19 -4.76 12.75
C THR A 186 -0.76 -5.29 12.66
N GLU A 187 -0.59 -6.47 12.08
CA GLU A 187 0.72 -7.09 11.86
C GLU A 187 1.60 -6.24 10.95
N LEU A 188 1.06 -5.70 9.84
CA LEU A 188 1.81 -4.81 8.95
C LEU A 188 2.34 -3.56 9.69
N PHE A 189 1.51 -2.91 10.50
CA PHE A 189 1.93 -1.77 11.33
C PHE A 189 3.01 -2.15 12.35
N ARG A 190 2.97 -3.37 12.90
CA ARG A 190 3.96 -3.83 13.87
C ARG A 190 5.28 -4.18 13.20
N LEU A 191 5.23 -4.75 12.00
CA LEU A 191 6.40 -5.07 11.20
C LEU A 191 7.14 -3.81 10.74
N GLU A 192 6.41 -2.77 10.34
CA GLU A 192 6.97 -1.47 9.98
C GLU A 192 7.82 -0.86 11.12
N GLY A 193 7.33 -0.95 12.36
CA GLY A 193 8.05 -0.48 13.54
C GLY A 193 9.38 -1.21 13.78
N GLU A 194 9.51 -2.42 13.26
CA GLU A 194 10.74 -3.24 13.27
C GLU A 194 11.56 -3.08 12.00
N GLY A 195 11.12 -2.29 11.01
CA GLY A 195 11.77 -2.19 9.71
C GLY A 195 13.17 -1.60 9.79
N VAL A 196 14.07 -2.09 8.93
CA VAL A 196 15.47 -1.68 8.86
C VAL A 196 15.69 -0.77 7.65
N ASP A 197 16.54 0.25 7.79
CA ASP A 197 16.85 1.19 6.71
C ASP A 197 17.32 0.46 5.45
N LYS A 198 16.72 0.79 4.31
CA LYS A 198 17.01 0.24 2.97
C LYS A 198 16.68 -1.23 2.79
N GLU A 199 15.98 -1.84 3.74
CA GLU A 199 15.65 -3.26 3.71
C GLU A 199 14.14 -3.50 3.52
N ILE A 200 13.82 -4.70 3.03
CA ILE A 200 12.44 -5.21 2.95
C ILE A 200 12.26 -6.27 4.05
N SER A 201 11.50 -5.93 5.09
CA SER A 201 11.23 -6.79 6.23
C SER A 201 9.95 -7.61 6.03
N TYR A 202 9.95 -8.88 6.44
CA TYR A 202 8.78 -9.76 6.42
C TYR A 202 8.83 -10.82 7.52
N TYR A 203 7.66 -11.31 7.93
CA TYR A 203 7.55 -12.33 8.97
C TYR A 203 7.98 -13.73 8.50
N VAL A 204 8.77 -14.42 9.34
CA VAL A 204 9.06 -15.85 9.16
C VAL A 204 7.78 -16.66 9.33
N ASN A 205 7.55 -17.65 8.45
CA ASN A 205 6.32 -18.44 8.35
C ASN A 205 5.06 -17.61 8.04
N GLY A 206 5.20 -16.34 7.66
CA GLY A 206 4.11 -15.53 7.14
C GLY A 206 3.74 -15.92 5.70
N GLY A 207 2.62 -15.41 5.20
CA GLY A 207 2.12 -15.74 3.85
C GLY A 207 3.12 -15.43 2.73
N TYR A 208 3.86 -14.33 2.85
CA TYR A 208 4.92 -13.99 1.89
C TYR A 208 6.15 -14.89 2.01
N ASP A 209 6.58 -15.25 3.22
CA ASP A 209 7.71 -16.17 3.41
C ASP A 209 7.42 -17.56 2.81
N LEU A 210 6.20 -18.05 2.98
CA LEU A 210 5.76 -19.30 2.32
C LEU A 210 5.83 -19.20 0.80
N HIS A 211 5.40 -18.07 0.22
CA HIS A 211 5.54 -17.80 -1.21
C HIS A 211 7.01 -17.79 -1.66
N ARG A 212 7.89 -17.12 -0.92
CA ARG A 212 9.32 -17.06 -1.23
C ARG A 212 9.99 -18.42 -1.14
N ARG A 213 9.74 -19.20 -0.08
CA ARG A 213 10.30 -20.56 0.11
C ARG A 213 9.77 -21.58 -0.89
N ALA A 214 8.60 -21.36 -1.46
CA ALA A 214 8.09 -22.15 -2.59
C ALA A 214 8.83 -21.88 -3.91
N GLY A 215 9.82 -20.99 -3.94
CA GLY A 215 10.58 -20.64 -5.15
C GLY A 215 9.81 -19.72 -6.11
N LEU A 216 8.79 -19.03 -5.62
CA LEU A 216 7.92 -18.17 -6.43
C LEU A 216 8.32 -16.69 -6.39
N SER A 217 9.30 -16.35 -5.56
CA SER A 217 9.91 -15.02 -5.51
C SER A 217 10.57 -14.68 -6.84
N VAL A 218 10.40 -13.42 -7.25
CA VAL A 218 10.91 -12.82 -8.47
C VAL A 218 11.96 -11.73 -8.19
N LEU A 219 12.37 -11.54 -6.93
CA LEU A 219 13.50 -10.66 -6.62
C LEU A 219 14.79 -11.23 -7.18
N ASP A 220 15.53 -10.35 -7.83
CA ASP A 220 16.86 -10.62 -8.34
C ASP A 220 17.89 -10.76 -7.20
N ARG A 221 19.15 -11.02 -7.58
CA ARG A 221 20.28 -11.18 -6.64
C ARG A 221 20.65 -9.91 -5.89
N TRP A 222 19.99 -8.78 -6.15
CA TRP A 222 20.18 -7.56 -5.36
C TRP A 222 19.67 -7.75 -3.94
N TRP A 223 18.63 -8.56 -3.74
CA TRP A 223 17.93 -8.70 -2.47
C TRP A 223 18.27 -10.02 -1.78
N LEU A 224 19.22 -9.96 -0.87
CA LEU A 224 19.70 -11.12 -0.13
C LEU A 224 19.03 -11.20 1.23
N ALA A 225 18.62 -12.40 1.62
CA ALA A 225 18.00 -12.62 2.92
C ALA A 225 19.05 -12.64 4.04
N ARG A 226 18.84 -11.84 5.08
CA ARG A 226 19.57 -11.98 6.35
C ARG A 226 19.10 -13.23 7.10
N ALA A 227 19.89 -13.62 8.11
CA ALA A 227 19.44 -14.61 9.07
C ALA A 227 18.19 -14.09 9.81
N PRO A 228 17.20 -14.95 10.12
CA PRO A 228 16.04 -14.55 10.90
C PRO A 228 16.44 -13.94 12.25
N ARG A 229 15.84 -12.80 12.60
CA ARG A 229 16.01 -12.15 13.91
C ARG A 229 14.73 -12.25 14.76
N PRO A 230 14.86 -12.41 16.09
CA PRO A 230 13.69 -12.47 16.97
C PRO A 230 13.03 -11.09 17.12
N VAL A 231 11.71 -11.08 17.28
CA VAL A 231 10.91 -9.90 17.62
C VAL A 231 9.85 -10.26 18.66
N GLN A 232 9.44 -9.28 19.47
CA GLN A 232 8.35 -9.44 20.43
C GLN A 232 7.32 -8.33 20.24
N LEU A 233 6.26 -8.63 19.49
CA LEU A 233 5.29 -7.65 19.03
C LEU A 233 3.94 -7.83 19.70
N LYS A 234 3.41 -6.76 20.29
CA LYS A 234 2.11 -6.78 20.97
C LYS A 234 0.98 -7.09 19.98
N GLY A 235 0.27 -8.17 20.24
CA GLY A 235 -0.90 -8.59 19.45
C GLY A 235 -0.56 -9.27 18.13
N VAL A 236 0.67 -9.76 17.98
CA VAL A 236 1.16 -10.45 16.78
C VAL A 236 1.73 -11.81 17.18
N ALA A 237 1.37 -12.85 16.44
CA ALA A 237 1.81 -14.22 16.73
C ALA A 237 3.22 -14.54 16.20
N PHE A 238 3.70 -13.78 15.20
CA PHE A 238 5.03 -13.94 14.64
C PHE A 238 6.12 -13.51 15.63
N THR A 239 7.11 -14.37 15.79
CA THR A 239 8.23 -14.16 16.74
C THR A 239 9.55 -13.90 16.04
N GLN A 240 9.60 -13.94 14.71
CA GLN A 240 10.80 -13.71 13.92
C GLN A 240 10.49 -12.94 12.64
N VAL A 241 11.46 -12.13 12.23
CA VAL A 241 11.46 -11.34 10.98
C VAL A 241 12.72 -11.67 10.19
N ILE A 242 12.60 -11.66 8.87
CA ILE A 242 13.75 -11.66 7.95
C ILE A 242 13.75 -10.32 7.22
N ASP A 243 14.94 -9.75 7.07
CA ASP A 243 15.15 -8.54 6.27
C ASP A 243 15.91 -8.90 4.99
N LEU A 244 15.45 -8.34 3.86
CA LEU A 244 16.15 -8.40 2.58
C LEU A 244 16.96 -7.12 2.40
N TYR A 245 18.27 -7.23 2.18
CA TYR A 245 19.20 -6.11 1.98
C TYR A 245 19.80 -6.11 0.59
#